data_AF-A0A127P9B3-F1
#
_entry.id   AF-A0A127P9B3-F1
#
_cell.length_a   1.000
_cell.length_b   1.000
_cell.length_c   1.000
_cell.angle_alpha   90.00
_cell.angle_beta   90.00
_cell.angle_gamma   90.00
#
_symmetry.space_group_name_H-M   'P 1'
#
loop_
_entity.id
_entity.type
_entity.pdbx_description
1 polymer ?
#
loop_
_entity_poly.entity_id
_entity_poly.type
_entity_poly.pdbx_seq_one_letter_code
_entity_poly.pdbx_strand_id
1 'polypeptide(L)'
;MAAARGGECLSDTYVNIQSHLLWRCAYGHEWQATPAQIARNHWCPGCQHDKLRTGIDAMRALAAERDGRCLSETYTNSGTYLTWQCERGHIWQATPGTVRIQGSWCQQCHFDSMTKPKQPRKRKLKGPILL
;
A
#
# COMPACT_ATOMS: atom_id res chain seq x y z
N MET A 1 -21.47 16.97 10.27
CA MET A 1 -22.10 17.91 9.32
C MET A 1 -21.10 18.28 8.23
N ALA A 2 -21.59 18.60 7.04
CA ALA A 2 -20.77 18.93 5.87
C ALA A 2 -19.82 20.12 6.08
N ALA A 3 -20.35 21.21 6.67
CA ALA A 3 -19.61 22.42 6.97
C ALA A 3 -18.40 22.17 7.90
N ALA A 4 -18.51 21.24 8.85
CA ALA A 4 -17.42 20.88 9.77
C ALA A 4 -16.22 20.21 9.06
N ARG A 5 -16.38 19.82 7.79
CA ARG A 5 -15.34 19.23 6.93
C ARG A 5 -15.02 20.11 5.72
N GLY A 6 -15.45 21.36 5.74
CA GLY A 6 -15.29 22.29 4.62
C GLY A 6 -16.02 21.86 3.36
N GLY A 7 -17.07 21.04 3.47
CA GLY A 7 -17.92 20.68 2.33
C GLY A 7 -19.27 21.35 2.35
N GLU A 8 -19.89 21.36 1.18
CA GLU A 8 -21.16 22.00 0.89
C GLU A 8 -22.18 20.99 0.35
N CYS A 9 -23.46 21.24 0.62
CA CYS A 9 -24.57 20.59 -0.06
C CYS A 9 -24.93 21.45 -1.27
N LEU A 10 -24.89 20.88 -2.47
CA LEU A 10 -25.19 21.55 -3.73
C LEU A 10 -26.66 21.44 -4.15
N SER A 11 -27.45 20.61 -3.47
CA SER A 11 -28.89 20.48 -3.76
C SER A 11 -29.70 21.58 -3.10
N ASP A 12 -30.52 22.27 -3.90
CA ASP A 12 -31.44 23.33 -3.42
C ASP A 12 -32.67 22.78 -2.69
N THR A 13 -33.06 21.53 -3.00
CA THR A 13 -34.28 20.90 -2.47
C THR A 13 -33.93 19.81 -1.47
N TYR A 14 -34.34 19.99 -0.21
CA TYR A 14 -34.31 18.96 0.81
C TYR A 14 -35.71 18.35 0.99
N VAL A 15 -35.85 17.06 0.69
CA VAL A 15 -37.13 16.35 0.84
C VAL A 15 -37.16 15.58 2.16
N ASN A 16 -36.20 14.69 2.40
CA ASN A 16 -36.07 13.96 3.67
C ASN A 16 -34.64 13.39 3.86
N ILE A 17 -34.42 12.71 4.98
CA ILE A 17 -33.09 12.17 5.37
C ILE A 17 -32.60 11.00 4.50
N GLN A 18 -33.50 10.40 3.71
CA GLN A 18 -33.22 9.29 2.80
C GLN A 18 -33.08 9.75 1.33
N SER A 19 -33.47 10.99 1.02
CA SER A 19 -33.29 11.55 -0.31
C SER A 19 -31.82 11.78 -0.60
N HIS A 20 -31.38 11.40 -1.79
CA HIS A 20 -30.02 11.68 -2.25
C HIS A 20 -29.89 13.19 -2.53
N LEU A 21 -28.88 13.80 -1.93
CA LEU A 21 -28.46 15.16 -2.22
C LEU A 21 -27.08 15.10 -2.87
N LEU A 22 -26.77 16.14 -3.65
CA LEU A 22 -25.45 16.35 -4.21
C LEU A 22 -24.59 17.09 -3.18
N TRP A 23 -23.40 16.58 -2.95
CA TRP A 23 -22.43 17.13 -2.00
C TRP A 23 -21.11 17.42 -2.69
N ARG A 24 -20.39 18.43 -2.21
CA ARG A 24 -19.01 18.71 -2.59
C ARG A 24 -18.12 18.83 -1.35
N CYS A 25 -16.92 18.26 -1.39
CA CYS A 25 -15.95 18.39 -0.29
C CYS A 25 -14.98 19.55 -0.54
N ALA A 26 -14.17 19.89 0.47
CA ALA A 26 -13.15 20.94 0.37
C ALA A 26 -12.11 20.73 -0.76
N TYR A 27 -11.95 19.49 -1.23
CA TYR A 27 -11.03 19.14 -2.33
C TYR A 27 -11.71 19.14 -3.70
N GLY A 28 -12.99 19.55 -3.78
CA GLY A 28 -13.74 19.67 -5.03
C GLY A 28 -14.39 18.38 -5.53
N HIS A 29 -14.28 17.25 -4.82
CA HIS A 29 -15.00 16.03 -5.21
C HIS A 29 -16.50 16.20 -5.02
N GLU A 30 -17.27 15.82 -6.03
CA GLU A 30 -18.73 15.82 -6.00
C GLU A 30 -19.27 14.40 -5.94
N TRP A 31 -20.28 14.16 -5.10
CA TRP A 31 -20.93 12.85 -5.01
C TRP A 31 -22.37 12.96 -4.50
N GLN A 32 -23.17 11.93 -4.79
CA GLN A 32 -24.53 11.80 -4.27
C GLN A 32 -24.52 10.96 -2.99
N ALA A 33 -25.15 11.47 -1.93
CA ALA A 33 -25.33 10.73 -0.68
C ALA A 33 -26.58 11.22 0.05
N THR A 34 -27.13 10.37 0.91
CA THR A 34 -28.24 10.78 1.77
C THR A 34 -27.71 11.56 2.99
N PRO A 35 -28.47 12.53 3.52
CA PRO A 35 -28.14 13.19 4.79
C PRO A 35 -27.84 12.20 5.92
N ALA A 36 -28.53 11.05 5.97
CA ALA A 36 -28.28 10.00 6.95
C ALA A 36 -26.87 9.39 6.82
N GLN A 37 -26.40 9.15 5.60
CA GLN A 37 -25.05 8.64 5.34
C GLN A 37 -23.98 9.65 5.77
N ILE A 38 -24.17 10.92 5.41
CA ILE A 38 -23.29 12.02 5.80
C ILE A 38 -23.20 12.15 7.33
N ALA A 39 -24.34 12.04 8.03
CA ALA A 39 -24.40 12.06 9.48
C ALA A 39 -23.69 10.85 10.13
N ARG A 40 -23.72 9.68 9.49
CA ARG A 40 -23.01 8.45 9.91
C ARG A 40 -21.54 8.41 9.50
N ASN A 41 -20.94 9.56 9.22
CA ASN A 41 -19.52 9.68 8.86
C ASN A 41 -19.13 9.16 7.47
N HIS A 42 -20.08 8.74 6.64
CA HIS A 42 -19.82 8.33 5.25
C HIS A 42 -19.75 9.59 4.39
N TRP A 43 -18.55 10.20 4.36
CA TRP A 43 -18.34 11.53 3.81
C TRP A 43 -18.06 11.51 2.33
N CYS A 44 -16.79 11.65 1.92
CA CYS A 44 -16.40 11.83 0.53
C CYS A 44 -15.67 10.58 0.01
N PRO A 45 -16.24 9.84 -0.96
CA PRO A 45 -15.59 8.68 -1.58
C PRO A 45 -14.29 9.04 -2.30
N GLY A 46 -14.22 10.22 -2.95
CA GLY A 46 -13.01 10.72 -3.60
C GLY A 46 -11.85 10.90 -2.62
N CYS A 47 -12.09 11.61 -1.51
CA CYS A 47 -11.10 11.74 -0.44
C CYS A 47 -10.70 10.39 0.18
N GLN A 48 -11.65 9.46 0.31
CA GLN A 48 -11.33 8.12 0.78
C GLN A 48 -10.43 7.41 -0.22
N HIS A 49 -10.75 7.47 -1.51
CA HIS A 49 -9.94 6.91 -2.58
C HIS A 49 -8.53 7.51 -2.62
N ASP A 50 -8.39 8.83 -2.54
CA ASP A 50 -7.08 9.51 -2.50
C ASP A 50 -6.26 9.12 -1.27
N LYS A 51 -6.91 8.96 -0.12
CA LYS A 51 -6.25 8.48 1.10
C LYS A 51 -5.76 7.05 0.94
N LEU A 52 -6.58 6.17 0.36
CA LEU A 52 -6.20 4.79 0.04
C LEU A 52 -5.07 4.76 -0.99
N ARG A 53 -5.10 5.65 -1.99
CA ARG A 53 -4.07 5.77 -3.04
C ARG A 53 -2.74 6.27 -2.47
N THR A 54 -2.78 7.29 -1.62
CA THR A 54 -1.58 7.75 -0.90
C THR A 54 -1.01 6.61 -0.04
N GLY A 55 -1.89 5.78 0.55
CA GLY A 55 -1.52 4.56 1.23
C GLY A 55 -0.82 3.54 0.32
N ILE A 56 -1.37 3.23 -0.86
CA ILE A 56 -0.74 2.27 -1.80
C ILE A 56 0.54 2.83 -2.41
N ASP A 57 0.63 4.13 -2.67
CA ASP A 57 1.85 4.77 -3.19
C ASP A 57 3.00 4.69 -2.18
N ALA A 58 2.72 4.80 -0.87
CA ALA A 58 3.70 4.52 0.17
C ALA A 58 4.16 3.04 0.16
N MET A 59 3.28 2.09 -0.16
CA MET A 59 3.64 0.67 -0.28
C MET A 59 4.46 0.38 -1.53
N ARG A 60 4.18 1.08 -2.63
CA ARG A 60 4.98 1.03 -3.87
C ARG A 60 6.38 1.60 -3.63
N ALA A 61 6.49 2.73 -2.94
CA ALA A 61 7.78 3.30 -2.55
C ALA A 61 8.59 2.32 -1.69
N LEU A 62 7.96 1.73 -0.67
CA LEU A 62 8.59 0.73 0.20
C LEU A 62 9.12 -0.49 -0.58
N ALA A 63 8.39 -0.93 -1.61
CA ALA A 63 8.83 -2.02 -2.45
C ALA A 63 10.00 -1.61 -3.36
N ALA A 64 9.96 -0.39 -3.91
CA ALA A 64 11.00 0.16 -4.77
C ALA A 64 12.33 0.35 -4.03
N GLU A 65 12.30 0.70 -2.73
CA GLU A 65 13.50 0.74 -1.86
C GLU A 65 14.23 -0.61 -1.74
N ARG A 66 13.59 -1.71 -2.15
CA ARG A 66 14.12 -3.08 -2.12
C ARG A 66 14.18 -3.70 -3.52
N ASP A 67 14.27 -2.85 -4.54
CA ASP A 67 14.32 -3.23 -5.96
C ASP A 67 13.15 -4.11 -6.40
N GLY A 68 12.01 -3.99 -5.70
CA GLY A 68 10.79 -4.72 -6.00
C GLY A 68 9.61 -3.83 -6.32
N ARG A 69 8.43 -4.45 -6.35
CA ARG A 69 7.17 -3.82 -6.73
C ARG A 69 6.04 -4.23 -5.79
N CYS A 70 5.19 -3.28 -5.42
CA CYS A 70 3.88 -3.59 -4.88
C CYS A 70 2.91 -3.70 -6.07
N LEU A 71 2.42 -4.90 -6.33
CA LEU A 71 1.52 -5.21 -7.45
C LEU A 71 0.05 -4.95 -7.12
N SER A 72 -0.29 -4.73 -5.85
CA SER A 72 -1.64 -4.35 -5.45
C SER A 72 -1.99 -2.94 -5.93
N GLU A 73 -3.25 -2.77 -6.33
CA GLU A 73 -3.77 -1.48 -6.78
C GLU A 73 -4.32 -0.63 -5.63
N THR A 74 -4.75 -1.27 -4.54
CA THR A 74 -5.41 -0.62 -3.41
C THR A 74 -4.84 -1.11 -2.08
N TYR A 75 -4.88 -0.25 -1.06
CA TYR A 75 -4.46 -0.57 0.30
C TYR A 75 -5.41 0.05 1.32
N THR A 76 -6.08 -0.79 2.10
CA THR A 76 -7.13 -0.35 3.04
C THR A 76 -6.61 -0.10 4.45
N ASN A 77 -5.79 -0.99 4.98
CA ASN A 77 -5.24 -0.91 6.33
C ASN A 77 -4.07 -1.87 6.53
N SER A 78 -3.37 -1.79 7.67
CA SER A 78 -2.16 -2.57 7.98
C SER A 78 -2.36 -4.08 8.03
N GLY A 79 -3.59 -4.58 8.14
CA GLY A 79 -3.93 -6.00 8.10
C GLY A 79 -4.29 -6.50 6.69
N THR A 80 -4.37 -5.61 5.69
CA THR A 80 -4.69 -5.99 4.31
C THR A 80 -3.46 -6.65 3.68
N TYR A 81 -3.65 -7.84 3.10
CA TYR A 81 -2.62 -8.49 2.31
C TYR A 81 -2.42 -7.72 1.00
N LEU A 82 -1.15 -7.41 0.70
CA LEU A 82 -0.74 -6.86 -0.58
C LEU A 82 0.08 -7.90 -1.33
N THR A 83 0.04 -7.82 -2.65
CA THR A 83 0.86 -8.63 -3.55
C THR A 83 2.16 -7.88 -3.80
N TRP A 84 3.28 -8.54 -3.52
CA TRP A 84 4.63 -8.00 -3.66
C TRP A 84 5.40 -8.81 -4.69
N GLN A 85 6.38 -8.16 -5.31
CA GLN A 85 7.34 -8.78 -6.21
C GLN A 85 8.75 -8.29 -5.86
N CYS A 86 9.73 -9.18 -5.80
CA CYS A 86 11.13 -8.80 -5.59
C CYS A 86 11.86 -8.59 -6.92
N GLU A 87 13.10 -8.09 -6.88
CA GLU A 87 13.96 -7.87 -8.06
C GLU A 87 14.13 -9.14 -8.94
N ARG A 88 14.08 -10.32 -8.32
CA ARG A 88 14.24 -11.62 -9.01
C ARG A 88 12.92 -12.14 -9.61
N GLY A 89 11.84 -11.38 -9.48
CA GLY A 89 10.55 -11.69 -10.06
C GLY A 89 9.63 -12.58 -9.21
N HIS A 90 10.06 -13.05 -8.04
CA HIS A 90 9.20 -13.85 -7.15
C HIS A 90 8.03 -13.02 -6.63
N ILE A 91 6.83 -13.59 -6.65
CA ILE A 91 5.59 -12.94 -6.22
C ILE A 91 5.07 -13.61 -4.95
N TRP A 92 4.64 -12.82 -3.96
CA TRP A 92 4.03 -13.34 -2.73
C TRP A 92 3.01 -12.36 -2.14
N GLN A 93 2.17 -12.86 -1.23
CA GLN A 93 1.24 -12.03 -0.46
C GLN A 93 1.75 -11.83 0.96
N ALA A 94 1.77 -10.59 1.43
CA ALA A 94 2.12 -10.25 2.81
C ALA A 94 1.44 -8.95 3.24
N THR A 95 1.24 -8.77 4.54
CA THR A 95 0.79 -7.48 5.08
C THR A 95 1.95 -6.50 5.12
N PRO A 96 1.70 -5.17 5.04
CA PRO A 96 2.75 -4.18 5.24
C PRO A 96 3.44 -4.28 6.60
N GLY A 97 2.74 -4.75 7.64
CA GLY A 97 3.34 -4.96 8.96
C GLY A 97 4.49 -5.98 8.91
N THR A 98 4.27 -7.10 8.22
CA THR A 98 5.30 -8.14 8.03
C THR A 98 6.50 -7.61 7.24
N VAL A 99 6.25 -6.88 6.15
CA VAL A 99 7.31 -6.34 5.29
C VAL A 99 8.12 -5.23 5.98
N ARG A 100 7.47 -4.37 6.77
CA ARG A 100 8.13 -3.22 7.45
C ARG A 100 8.84 -3.60 8.74
N ILE A 101 8.22 -4.43 9.59
CA ILE A 101 8.65 -4.63 10.98
C ILE A 101 9.55 -5.84 11.13
N GLN A 102 9.25 -6.94 10.41
CA GLN A 102 9.96 -8.20 10.60
C GLN A 102 11.16 -8.37 9.65
N GLY A 103 11.36 -7.46 8.70
CA GLY A 103 12.47 -7.52 7.73
C GLY A 103 12.37 -8.65 6.70
N SER A 104 11.36 -9.53 6.81
CA SER A 104 11.06 -10.59 5.86
C SER A 104 10.57 -10.01 4.55
N TRP A 105 11.49 -9.94 3.56
CA TRP A 105 11.20 -9.46 2.22
C TRP A 105 10.66 -10.58 1.33
N CYS A 106 11.53 -11.39 0.73
CA CYS A 106 11.16 -12.46 -0.17
C CYS A 106 11.64 -13.82 0.36
N GLN A 107 10.69 -14.70 0.70
CA GLN A 107 11.00 -16.03 1.25
C GLN A 107 11.78 -16.90 0.26
N GLN A 108 11.46 -16.85 -1.03
CA GLN A 108 12.21 -17.60 -2.06
C GLN A 108 13.65 -17.09 -2.16
N CYS A 109 13.89 -15.77 -2.14
CA CYS A 109 15.26 -15.24 -2.11
C CYS A 109 16.03 -15.69 -0.85
N HIS A 110 15.34 -15.76 0.30
CA HIS A 110 15.93 -16.28 1.52
C HIS A 110 16.33 -17.76 1.37
N PHE A 111 15.43 -18.62 0.88
CA PHE A 111 15.75 -20.03 0.62
C PHE A 111 16.90 -20.20 -0.37
N ASP A 112 16.90 -19.45 -1.48
CA ASP A 112 17.99 -19.50 -2.46
C ASP A 112 19.34 -19.08 -1.90
N SER A 113 19.35 -18.16 -0.93
CA SER A 113 20.57 -17.77 -0.24
C SER A 113 21.12 -18.89 0.66
N MET A 114 20.24 -19.74 1.19
CA MET A 114 20.60 -20.86 2.06
C MET A 114 21.06 -22.11 1.30
N THR A 115 20.54 -22.33 0.09
CA THR A 115 20.82 -23.53 -0.71
C THR A 115 22.05 -23.39 -1.61
N LYS A 116 22.66 -22.20 -1.70
CA LYS A 116 23.92 -22.01 -2.45
C LYS A 116 25.03 -22.86 -1.82
N PRO A 117 25.64 -23.81 -2.57
CA PRO A 117 26.75 -24.60 -2.05
C PRO A 117 27.89 -23.66 -1.65
N LYS A 118 28.37 -23.80 -0.41
CA LYS A 118 29.51 -23.02 0.08
C LYS A 118 30.71 -23.33 -0.82
N GLN A 119 31.21 -22.30 -1.52
CA GLN A 119 32.37 -22.48 -2.38
C GLN A 119 33.54 -23.05 -1.57
N PRO A 120 34.27 -24.06 -2.08
CA PRO A 120 35.46 -24.56 -1.41
C PRO A 120 36.50 -23.44 -1.33
N ARG A 121 37.02 -23.19 -0.12
CA ARG A 121 38.09 -22.22 0.10
C ARG A 121 39.30 -22.60 -0.76
N LYS A 122 39.64 -21.77 -1.75
CA LYS A 122 40.87 -21.94 -2.54
C LYS A 122 42.08 -21.85 -1.61
N ARG A 123 42.78 -22.97 -1.38
CA ARG A 123 44.08 -22.98 -0.71
C ARG A 123 45.07 -22.22 -1.59
N LYS A 124 45.60 -21.09 -1.09
CA LYS A 124 46.76 -20.43 -1.71
C LYS A 124 47.95 -21.40 -1.61
N LEU A 125 48.39 -21.98 -2.72
CA LEU A 125 49.68 -22.67 -2.76
C LEU A 125 50.76 -21.62 -2.48
N LYS A 126 51.53 -21.83 -1.41
CA LYS A 126 52.76 -21.08 -1.18
C LYS A 126 53.72 -21.48 -2.31
N GLY A 127 54.15 -20.51 -3.11
CA GLY A 127 55.14 -20.73 -4.16
C GLY A 127 56.46 -21.26 -3.59
N PRO A 128 57.27 -21.95 -4.41
CA PRO A 128 58.52 -22.53 -3.95
C PRO A 128 59.48 -21.43 -3.47
N ILE A 129 60.11 -21.67 -2.32
CA ILE A 129 61.23 -20.89 -1.82
C ILE A 129 62.41 -21.23 -2.73
N LEU A 130 62.88 -20.26 -3.53
CA LEU A 130 64.16 -20.40 -4.22
C LEU A 130 65.29 -20.33 -3.18
N LEU A 131 66.21 -21.29 -3.29
CA LEU A 131 67.43 -21.44 -2.48
C LEU A 131 68.49 -20.39 -2.84
#